data_AF-A0A133XNT4-F1
#
_entry.id   AF-A0A133XNT4-F1
#
_cell.length_a   1.000
_cell.length_b   1.000
_cell.length_c   1.000
_cell.angle_alpha   90.00
_cell.angle_beta   90.00
_cell.angle_gamma   90.00
#
_symmetry.space_group_name_H-M   'P 1'
#
loop_
_entity.id
_entity.type
_entity.pdbx_description
1 polymer ?
#
loop_
_entity_poly.entity_id
_entity_poly.type
_entity_poly.pdbx_seq_one_letter_code
_entity_poly.pdbx_strand_id
1 'polypeptide(L)'
;MIEASHSQTEMYKYRLEESKDKSLCVHMTQVFNQNFKTPWNRGIGFEGENPLIFGKPYDKLYERLPDVSFDKESTYEMLLSKFPSSPEFDAVRWKEGRTCYPEGGKEDICHLRPMLVAEIDIDNDGQKEWVVKHSFMFKIPTKFVSDAGDEDYSGEDGLAIFPKDGLDLTMPLTLKQLVHGQKPGRQPRLLDLKVALQLRPFVYKGKTYLSAYQFVLDDKSLSPKKNHRYQLYPDREYMNILRVFAGGKRLEGQIIETANTENVCRIRMIMLNNNTVSGGD
;
A
#
# COMPACT_ATOMS: atom_id res chain seq x y z
N MET A 1 2.77 27.46 22.92
CA MET A 1 3.16 26.15 22.37
C MET A 1 3.03 25.14 23.48
N ILE A 2 1.95 24.36 23.47
CA ILE A 2 1.72 23.28 24.43
C ILE A 2 1.92 21.99 23.61
N GLU A 3 3.06 21.34 23.77
CA GLU A 3 3.25 19.97 23.32
C GLU A 3 2.39 19.08 24.23
N ALA A 4 1.15 18.84 23.83
CA ALA A 4 0.39 17.75 24.40
C ALA A 4 1.02 16.44 23.90
N SER A 5 1.93 15.86 24.67
CA SER A 5 2.45 14.50 24.44
C SER A 5 1.30 13.52 24.65
N HIS A 6 0.46 13.37 23.63
CA HIS A 6 -0.42 12.21 23.55
C HIS A 6 0.50 11.01 23.35
N SER A 7 0.76 10.31 24.45
CA SER A 7 1.32 8.97 24.44
C SER A 7 0.44 8.12 23.53
N GLN A 8 0.78 8.02 22.25
CA GLN A 8 0.12 7.09 21.33
C GLN A 8 0.33 5.69 21.90
N THR A 9 -0.74 5.02 22.30
CA THR A 9 -0.71 3.63 22.76
C THR A 9 -0.03 2.78 21.68
N GLU A 10 1.09 2.15 22.03
CA GLU A 10 1.80 1.28 21.10
C GLU A 10 0.94 0.04 20.83
N MET A 11 0.47 -0.16 19.60
CA MET A 11 -0.32 -1.35 19.25
C MET A 11 0.56 -2.50 18.75
N TYR A 12 1.70 -2.21 18.13
CA TYR A 12 2.57 -3.21 17.54
C TYR A 12 4.05 -3.02 17.89
N LYS A 13 4.75 -4.14 18.05
CA LYS A 13 6.22 -4.24 17.96
C LYS A 13 6.61 -5.09 16.76
N TYR A 14 7.81 -4.83 16.25
CA TYR A 14 8.31 -5.49 15.05
C TYR A 14 9.55 -6.30 15.40
N ARG A 15 9.56 -7.58 15.00
CA ARG A 15 10.67 -8.50 15.24
C ARG A 15 11.14 -9.10 13.92
N LEU A 16 12.43 -8.95 13.65
CA LEU A 16 13.07 -9.59 12.50
C LEU A 16 13.06 -11.12 12.68
N GLU A 17 12.54 -11.85 11.70
CA GLU A 17 12.52 -13.32 11.68
C GLU A 17 13.44 -13.90 10.60
N GLU A 18 13.48 -13.29 9.41
CA GLU A 18 14.34 -13.73 8.30
C GLU A 18 15.09 -12.55 7.69
N SER A 19 16.34 -12.77 7.27
CA SER A 19 17.18 -11.72 6.67
C SER A 19 18.14 -12.27 5.62
N LYS A 20 18.08 -11.72 4.41
CA LYS A 20 19.09 -11.89 3.35
C LYS A 20 20.03 -10.71 3.22
N ASP A 21 19.69 -9.56 3.82
CA ASP A 21 20.52 -8.37 3.91
C ASP A 21 20.45 -7.82 5.34
N LYS A 22 21.45 -8.15 6.17
CA LYS A 22 21.44 -7.79 7.60
C LYS A 22 21.39 -6.28 7.82
N SER A 23 22.08 -5.49 6.99
CA SER A 23 22.12 -4.02 7.13
C SER A 23 20.73 -3.43 6.91
N LEU A 24 20.07 -3.82 5.81
CA LEU A 24 18.73 -3.36 5.48
C LEU A 24 17.70 -3.85 6.50
N CYS A 25 17.69 -5.15 6.81
CA CYS A 25 16.63 -5.73 7.62
C CYS A 25 16.65 -5.24 9.07
N VAL A 26 17.84 -5.07 9.67
CA VAL A 26 17.97 -4.48 11.01
C VAL A 26 17.51 -3.02 11.01
N HIS A 27 17.96 -2.24 10.01
CA HIS A 27 17.56 -0.85 9.85
C HIS A 27 16.04 -0.71 9.73
N MET A 28 15.41 -1.44 8.80
CA MET A 28 13.97 -1.36 8.61
C MET A 28 13.18 -1.85 9.82
N THR A 29 13.67 -2.85 10.55
CA THR A 29 13.06 -3.28 11.83
C THR A 29 13.09 -2.15 12.86
N GLN A 30 14.18 -1.37 12.94
CA GLN A 30 14.26 -0.21 13.83
C GLN A 30 13.30 0.89 13.39
N VAL A 31 13.28 1.20 12.08
CA VAL A 31 12.35 2.17 11.49
C VAL A 31 10.89 1.80 11.80
N PHE A 32 10.51 0.52 11.69
CA PHE A 32 9.22 -0.02 12.12
C PHE A 32 8.91 0.18 13.60
N ASN A 33 9.82 -0.18 14.49
CA ASN A 33 9.58 0.03 15.93
C ASN A 33 9.52 1.52 16.34
N GLN A 34 10.26 2.39 15.65
CA GLN A 34 10.31 3.82 15.99
C GLN A 34 9.08 4.57 15.50
N ASN A 35 8.64 4.31 14.27
CA ASN A 35 7.67 5.17 13.58
C ASN A 35 6.30 4.49 13.37
N PHE A 36 6.20 3.16 13.51
CA PHE A 36 5.07 2.39 12.98
C PHE A 36 4.29 1.61 14.04
N LYS A 37 4.08 2.24 15.20
CA LYS A 37 3.40 1.61 16.34
C LYS A 37 1.89 1.41 16.13
N THR A 38 1.30 2.17 15.19
CA THR A 38 -0.14 2.14 14.85
C THR A 38 -0.36 2.21 13.33
N PRO A 39 0.07 1.19 12.54
CA PRO A 39 0.20 1.28 11.08
C PRO A 39 -1.10 1.55 10.31
N TRP A 40 -2.25 1.35 10.97
CA TRP A 40 -3.60 1.55 10.42
C TRP A 40 -4.29 2.82 10.91
N ASN A 41 -3.66 3.54 11.85
CA ASN A 41 -4.17 4.82 12.31
C ASN A 41 -3.99 5.82 11.16
N ARG A 42 -5.08 6.42 10.65
CA ARG A 42 -5.03 7.34 9.51
C ARG A 42 -4.54 8.75 9.84
N GLY A 43 -3.96 8.94 11.03
CA GLY A 43 -3.61 10.24 11.58
C GLY A 43 -4.74 10.80 12.45
N ILE A 44 -4.36 11.58 13.45
CA ILE A 44 -5.31 12.27 14.34
C ILE A 44 -5.94 13.43 13.56
N GLY A 45 -7.27 13.58 13.65
CA GLY A 45 -7.97 14.78 13.17
C GLY A 45 -8.48 14.73 11.73
N PHE A 46 -8.55 13.55 11.09
CA PHE A 46 -9.12 13.41 9.73
C PHE A 46 -10.60 13.86 9.63
N GLU A 47 -11.32 13.87 10.75
CA GLU A 47 -12.73 14.26 10.84
C GLU A 47 -12.93 15.78 10.94
N GLY A 48 -11.87 16.57 11.10
CA GLY A 48 -11.96 18.03 11.17
C GLY A 48 -12.25 18.70 9.82
N GLU A 49 -12.68 19.96 9.84
CA GLU A 49 -12.92 20.77 8.63
C GLU A 49 -11.65 21.01 7.79
N ASN A 50 -10.48 21.07 8.44
CA ASN A 50 -9.17 21.21 7.80
C ASN A 50 -8.13 20.31 8.48
N PRO A 51 -8.15 18.98 8.25
CA PRO A 51 -7.24 18.07 8.92
C PRO A 51 -5.78 18.39 8.61
N LEU A 52 -4.93 18.35 9.63
CA LEU A 52 -3.49 18.22 9.45
C LEU A 52 -3.11 16.75 9.58
N ILE A 53 -2.74 16.14 8.46
CA ILE A 53 -2.33 14.73 8.38
C ILE A 53 -0.82 14.69 8.18
N PHE A 54 -0.08 14.11 9.13
CA PHE A 54 1.40 14.18 9.20
C PHE A 54 1.97 15.59 9.16
N GLY A 55 1.28 16.53 9.83
CA GLY A 55 1.67 17.94 9.84
C GLY A 55 1.49 18.66 8.50
N LYS A 56 0.83 18.04 7.52
CA LYS A 56 0.49 18.64 6.22
C LYS A 56 -1.02 18.88 6.11
N PRO A 57 -1.44 19.99 5.49
CA PRO A 57 -2.83 20.17 5.09
C PRO A 57 -3.30 18.99 4.25
N TYR A 58 -4.54 18.54 4.50
CA TYR A 58 -5.12 17.38 3.83
C TYR A 58 -5.13 17.51 2.30
N ASP A 59 -5.44 18.72 1.79
CA ASP A 59 -5.40 19.10 0.38
C ASP A 59 -3.97 19.26 -0.19
N LYS A 60 -2.92 19.00 0.59
CA LYS A 60 -1.52 19.09 0.19
C LYS A 60 -0.72 17.85 0.57
N LEU A 61 -1.41 16.74 0.84
CA LEU A 61 -0.77 15.49 1.22
C LEU A 61 0.08 14.91 0.07
N TYR A 62 -0.39 15.08 -1.17
CA TYR A 62 0.27 14.68 -2.41
C TYR A 62 0.38 15.89 -3.36
N GLU A 63 1.48 15.96 -4.11
CA GLU A 63 1.55 16.82 -5.29
C GLU A 63 0.55 16.28 -6.33
N ARG A 64 -0.10 17.13 -7.12
CA ARG A 64 -1.07 16.68 -8.13
C ARG A 64 -0.47 16.76 -9.53
N LEU A 65 -0.85 15.81 -10.39
CA LEU A 65 -0.65 15.97 -11.83
C LEU A 65 -1.46 17.17 -12.35
N PRO A 66 -1.10 17.73 -13.53
CA PRO A 66 -1.90 18.76 -14.18
C PRO A 66 -3.37 18.36 -14.29
N ASP A 67 -4.26 19.34 -14.11
CA ASP A 67 -5.72 19.21 -14.23
C ASP A 67 -6.41 18.26 -13.21
N VAL A 68 -5.65 17.70 -12.25
CA VAL A 68 -6.22 16.92 -11.16
C VAL A 68 -6.66 17.86 -10.03
N SER A 69 -7.97 17.99 -9.85
CA SER A 69 -8.56 18.73 -8.73
C SER A 69 -8.47 17.95 -7.43
N PHE A 70 -8.41 18.66 -6.30
CA PHE A 70 -8.51 18.04 -4.98
C PHE A 70 -9.88 17.39 -4.81
N ASP A 71 -9.88 16.16 -4.30
CA ASP A 71 -11.08 15.46 -3.85
C ASP A 71 -10.83 14.80 -2.48
N LYS A 72 -11.74 15.03 -1.54
CA LYS A 72 -11.60 14.62 -0.14
C LYS A 72 -11.67 13.10 0.00
N GLU A 73 -12.58 12.47 -0.76
CA GLU A 73 -12.81 11.02 -0.75
C GLU A 73 -11.65 10.28 -1.40
N SER A 74 -11.20 10.75 -2.56
CA SER A 74 -10.00 10.26 -3.24
C SER A 74 -8.77 10.32 -2.33
N THR A 75 -8.58 11.43 -1.61
CA THR A 75 -7.47 11.57 -0.65
C THR A 75 -7.61 10.57 0.50
N TYR A 76 -8.83 10.29 0.94
CA TYR A 76 -9.12 9.36 2.04
C TYR A 76 -8.76 7.92 1.69
N GLU A 77 -9.07 7.49 0.47
CA GLU A 77 -8.68 6.18 -0.07
C GLU A 77 -7.14 6.04 -0.09
N MET A 78 -6.42 7.11 -0.43
CA MET A 78 -4.96 7.10 -0.52
C MET A 78 -4.23 7.28 0.81
N LEU A 79 -4.92 7.51 1.94
CA LEU A 79 -4.29 7.90 3.20
C LEU A 79 -3.23 6.91 3.68
N LEU A 80 -3.52 5.61 3.60
CA LEU A 80 -2.59 4.58 4.04
C LEU A 80 -1.35 4.48 3.15
N SER A 81 -1.31 5.11 1.98
CA SER A 81 -0.07 5.22 1.18
C SER A 81 0.94 6.21 1.78
N LYS A 82 0.51 7.08 2.72
CA LYS A 82 1.39 7.89 3.57
C LYS A 82 1.83 7.19 4.85
N PHE A 83 1.32 6.00 5.15
CA PHE A 83 1.89 5.11 6.18
C PHE A 83 2.63 3.93 5.57
N PRO A 84 3.71 3.43 6.16
CA PRO A 84 4.63 4.07 7.12
C PRO A 84 5.44 5.30 6.61
N SER A 85 5.43 6.51 7.24
CA SER A 85 6.31 7.65 6.85
C SER A 85 7.62 7.75 7.64
N SER A 86 8.75 7.73 6.94
CA SER A 86 10.12 7.98 7.43
C SER A 86 10.93 8.59 6.27
N PRO A 87 12.16 9.08 6.50
CA PRO A 87 12.99 9.63 5.42
C PRO A 87 13.16 8.69 4.21
N GLU A 88 13.26 7.38 4.44
CA GLU A 88 13.35 6.36 3.40
C GLU A 88 12.09 6.30 2.53
N PHE A 89 10.93 6.39 3.16
CA PHE A 89 9.64 6.34 2.46
C PHE A 89 9.29 7.68 1.79
N ASP A 90 9.69 8.81 2.38
CA ASP A 90 9.46 10.15 1.84
C ASP A 90 10.41 10.50 0.68
N ALA A 91 11.46 9.71 0.48
CA ALA A 91 12.30 9.77 -0.72
C ALA A 91 11.51 9.46 -2.01
N VAL A 92 10.40 8.71 -1.90
CA VAL A 92 9.51 8.40 -3.02
C VAL A 92 8.44 9.48 -3.14
N ARG A 93 8.57 10.32 -4.17
CA ARG A 93 7.69 11.47 -4.39
C ARG A 93 6.48 11.09 -5.22
N TRP A 94 5.43 10.66 -4.53
CA TRP A 94 4.12 10.39 -5.13
C TRP A 94 3.43 11.65 -5.65
N LYS A 95 2.86 11.55 -6.84
CA LYS A 95 1.90 12.50 -7.40
C LYS A 95 0.53 11.87 -7.53
N GLU A 96 -0.51 12.61 -7.15
CA GLU A 96 -1.91 12.25 -7.29
C GLU A 96 -2.36 12.39 -8.75
N GLY A 97 -2.98 11.33 -9.26
CA GLY A 97 -3.58 11.24 -10.59
C GLY A 97 -5.00 10.67 -10.55
N ARG A 98 -5.54 10.35 -11.73
CA ARG A 98 -6.84 9.67 -11.84
C ARG A 98 -6.76 8.43 -12.73
N THR A 99 -7.53 7.42 -12.37
CA THR A 99 -7.87 6.28 -13.21
C THR A 99 -9.33 6.35 -13.62
N CYS A 100 -9.66 5.77 -14.76
CA CYS A 100 -11.00 5.74 -15.33
C CYS A 100 -11.55 4.31 -15.30
N TYR A 101 -12.59 4.09 -14.51
CA TYR A 101 -13.31 2.81 -14.46
C TYR A 101 -14.66 2.93 -15.16
N PRO A 102 -15.03 1.97 -16.04
CA PRO A 102 -16.32 1.99 -16.72
C PRO A 102 -17.48 1.76 -15.74
N GLU A 103 -18.53 2.59 -15.81
CA GLU A 103 -19.75 2.40 -15.03
C GLU A 103 -20.61 1.28 -15.61
N GLY A 104 -20.90 0.23 -14.84
CA GLY A 104 -21.80 -0.85 -15.27
C GLY A 104 -21.39 -1.54 -16.57
N GLY A 105 -20.09 -1.59 -16.88
CA GLY A 105 -19.56 -2.17 -18.11
C GLY A 105 -19.70 -1.29 -19.36
N LYS A 106 -20.20 -0.05 -19.23
CA LYS A 106 -20.25 0.91 -20.34
C LYS A 106 -18.92 1.65 -20.43
N GLU A 107 -18.17 1.40 -21.50
CA GLU A 107 -16.84 2.02 -21.71
C GLU A 107 -16.89 3.54 -21.84
N ASP A 108 -18.05 4.11 -22.20
CA ASP A 108 -18.21 5.55 -22.44
C ASP A 108 -18.40 6.37 -21.16
N ILE A 109 -18.68 5.74 -20.02
CA ILE A 109 -18.90 6.44 -18.75
C ILE A 109 -17.71 6.20 -17.83
N CYS A 110 -17.01 7.28 -17.50
CA CYS A 110 -15.78 7.25 -16.73
C CYS A 110 -16.00 7.64 -15.27
N HIS A 111 -15.89 6.68 -14.36
CA HIS A 111 -15.72 6.98 -12.94
C HIS A 111 -14.26 7.21 -12.62
N LEU A 112 -13.95 8.44 -12.21
CA LEU A 112 -12.63 8.80 -11.76
C LEU A 112 -12.37 8.22 -10.37
N ARG A 113 -11.29 7.45 -10.26
CA ARG A 113 -10.75 6.94 -8.99
C ARG A 113 -9.34 7.52 -8.78
N PRO A 114 -8.88 7.67 -7.52
CA PRO A 114 -7.52 8.14 -7.27
C PRO A 114 -6.47 7.18 -7.83
N MET A 115 -5.32 7.71 -8.20
CA MET A 115 -4.08 6.94 -8.31
C MET A 115 -2.91 7.74 -7.75
N LEU A 116 -1.85 7.05 -7.36
CA LEU A 116 -0.55 7.67 -7.07
C LEU A 116 0.47 7.21 -8.11
N VAL A 117 1.29 8.13 -8.60
CA VAL A 117 2.35 7.84 -9.58
C VAL A 117 3.70 8.38 -9.10
N ALA A 118 4.77 7.65 -9.34
CA ALA A 118 6.13 8.08 -9.03
C ALA A 118 7.10 7.58 -10.11
N GLU A 119 8.10 8.40 -10.43
CA GLU A 119 9.20 8.02 -11.33
C GLU A 119 10.39 7.56 -10.48
N ILE A 120 10.65 6.26 -10.43
CA ILE A 120 11.68 5.64 -9.57
C ILE A 120 12.36 4.48 -10.30
N ASP A 121 13.63 4.23 -10.00
CA ASP A 121 14.36 3.03 -10.42
C ASP A 121 13.96 1.88 -9.49
N ILE A 122 12.87 1.17 -9.83
CA ILE A 122 12.23 0.22 -8.91
C ILE A 122 12.99 -1.10 -8.82
N ASP A 123 13.65 -1.51 -9.88
CA ASP A 123 14.42 -2.76 -9.96
C ASP A 123 15.94 -2.59 -9.85
N ASN A 124 16.41 -1.35 -9.64
CA ASN A 124 17.80 -0.98 -9.35
C ASN A 124 18.76 -1.22 -10.53
N ASP A 125 18.30 -1.03 -11.76
CA ASP A 125 19.09 -1.20 -12.99
C ASP A 125 19.69 0.12 -13.52
N GLY A 126 19.40 1.25 -12.86
CA GLY A 126 19.85 2.59 -13.21
C GLY A 126 18.90 3.34 -14.15
N GLN A 127 17.82 2.71 -14.63
CA GLN A 127 16.75 3.35 -15.37
C GLN A 127 15.56 3.59 -14.45
N LYS A 128 14.90 4.73 -14.61
CA LYS A 128 13.67 5.01 -13.86
C LYS A 128 12.45 4.57 -14.65
N GLU A 129 11.48 4.02 -13.95
CA GLU A 129 10.19 3.61 -14.45
C GLU A 129 9.05 4.38 -13.77
N TRP A 130 7.87 4.29 -14.36
CA TRP A 130 6.66 4.81 -13.75
C TRP A 130 6.02 3.72 -12.89
N VAL A 131 6.00 3.95 -11.59
CA VAL A 131 5.27 3.11 -10.65
C VAL A 131 3.92 3.77 -10.38
N VAL A 132 2.85 3.05 -10.66
CA VAL A 132 1.46 3.50 -10.52
C VAL A 132 0.77 2.64 -9.48
N LYS A 133 0.27 3.28 -8.43
CA LYS A 133 -0.62 2.67 -7.44
C LYS A 133 -2.06 3.05 -7.75
N HIS A 134 -2.90 2.09 -8.10
CA HIS A 134 -4.23 2.31 -8.68
C HIS A 134 -5.39 1.69 -7.88
N SER A 135 -5.06 0.94 -6.83
CA SER A 135 -5.99 0.47 -5.81
C SER A 135 -5.32 0.68 -4.46
N PHE A 136 -6.13 0.88 -3.41
CA PHE A 136 -5.63 1.23 -2.09
C PHE A 136 -6.28 0.35 -1.03
N MET A 137 -5.44 -0.25 -0.19
CA MET A 137 -5.87 -0.66 1.13
C MET A 137 -6.18 0.62 1.93
N PHE A 138 -7.40 0.75 2.41
CA PHE A 138 -7.82 1.94 3.17
C PHE A 138 -7.99 1.65 4.66
N LYS A 139 -8.29 0.42 5.10
CA LYS A 139 -8.37 0.07 6.54
C LYS A 139 -7.73 -1.28 6.82
N ILE A 140 -7.50 -1.60 8.09
CA ILE A 140 -7.14 -2.96 8.48
C ILE A 140 -8.31 -3.91 8.12
N PRO A 141 -8.05 -5.11 7.57
CA PRO A 141 -9.11 -6.11 7.39
C PRO A 141 -9.73 -6.41 8.76
N THR A 142 -11.04 -6.25 8.92
CA THR A 142 -11.69 -6.55 10.22
C THR A 142 -12.45 -7.87 10.18
N LYS A 143 -12.71 -8.43 11.37
CA LYS A 143 -13.51 -9.67 11.53
C LYS A 143 -15.00 -9.45 11.33
N PHE A 144 -15.45 -8.20 11.27
CA PHE A 144 -16.87 -7.85 11.30
C PHE A 144 -17.38 -7.71 9.88
N VAL A 145 -18.18 -8.67 9.44
CA VAL A 145 -19.13 -8.40 8.35
C VAL A 145 -20.07 -7.34 8.89
N SER A 146 -20.27 -6.24 8.15
CA SER A 146 -21.26 -5.24 8.53
C SER A 146 -22.62 -5.89 8.75
N ASP A 147 -23.49 -5.30 9.57
CA ASP A 147 -24.86 -5.84 9.76
C ASP A 147 -25.65 -5.92 8.43
N ALA A 148 -25.18 -5.21 7.39
CA ALA A 148 -25.69 -5.25 6.02
C ALA A 148 -25.24 -6.48 5.21
N GLY A 149 -24.35 -7.34 5.74
CA GLY A 149 -23.85 -8.52 5.03
C GLY A 149 -22.73 -8.24 4.04
N ASP A 150 -22.33 -6.98 3.86
CA ASP A 150 -21.20 -6.63 3.01
C ASP A 150 -19.89 -7.08 3.68
N GLU A 151 -19.12 -7.88 2.95
CA GLU A 151 -17.75 -8.21 3.33
C GLU A 151 -16.99 -6.90 3.53
N ASP A 152 -16.39 -6.75 4.71
CA ASP A 152 -15.65 -5.56 5.11
C ASP A 152 -14.31 -5.50 4.38
N TYR A 153 -14.37 -5.34 3.05
CA TYR A 153 -13.21 -5.35 2.19
C TYR A 153 -12.36 -4.12 2.51
N SER A 154 -11.21 -4.36 3.13
CA SER A 154 -10.22 -3.35 3.50
C SER A 154 -9.63 -2.59 2.31
N GLY A 155 -9.90 -3.07 1.10
CA GLY A 155 -9.10 -2.76 -0.07
C GLY A 155 -7.79 -3.55 -0.07
N GLU A 156 -7.14 -3.54 -1.22
CA GLU A 156 -5.78 -4.00 -1.43
C GLU A 156 -5.04 -3.03 -2.35
N ASP A 157 -3.73 -2.95 -2.17
CA ASP A 157 -2.89 -2.11 -3.00
C ASP A 157 -2.64 -2.77 -4.36
N GLY A 158 -3.03 -2.07 -5.43
CA GLY A 158 -2.72 -2.44 -6.80
C GLY A 158 -1.53 -1.62 -7.29
N LEU A 159 -0.45 -2.28 -7.71
CA LEU A 159 0.79 -1.63 -8.15
C LEU A 159 1.20 -2.12 -9.54
N ALA A 160 1.31 -1.18 -10.47
CA ALA A 160 1.74 -1.39 -11.85
C ALA A 160 3.06 -0.66 -12.12
N ILE A 161 3.99 -1.33 -12.81
CA ILE A 161 5.31 -0.79 -13.17
C ILE A 161 5.35 -0.65 -14.69
N PHE A 162 5.26 0.58 -15.18
CA PHE A 162 5.35 0.91 -16.59
C PHE A 162 6.79 1.26 -16.97
N PRO A 163 7.28 0.81 -18.13
CA PRO A 163 8.58 1.27 -18.63
C PRO A 163 8.57 2.80 -18.80
N LYS A 164 9.75 3.43 -18.71
CA LYS A 164 9.94 4.89 -18.71
C LYS A 164 9.11 5.66 -19.74
N ASP A 165 9.03 5.13 -20.95
CA ASP A 165 8.33 5.73 -22.09
C ASP A 165 6.96 5.09 -22.38
N GLY A 166 6.51 4.17 -21.54
CA GLY A 166 5.25 3.43 -21.68
C GLY A 166 4.01 4.14 -21.16
N LEU A 167 4.19 5.26 -20.44
CA LEU A 167 3.11 5.99 -19.76
C LEU A 167 3.11 7.47 -20.14
N ASP A 168 1.92 7.98 -20.46
CA ASP A 168 1.55 9.36 -20.64
C ASP A 168 0.50 9.70 -19.58
N LEU A 169 0.83 10.69 -18.76
CA LEU A 169 0.08 11.12 -17.58
C LEU A 169 -0.78 12.35 -17.85
N THR A 170 -0.94 12.75 -19.11
CA THR A 170 -1.84 13.86 -19.50
C THR A 170 -3.32 13.50 -19.46
N MET A 171 -3.66 12.21 -19.37
CA MET A 171 -5.03 11.71 -19.31
C MET A 171 -5.21 10.68 -18.19
N PRO A 172 -6.42 10.53 -17.63
CA PRO A 172 -6.73 9.44 -16.71
C PRO A 172 -6.44 8.06 -17.31
N LEU A 173 -5.86 7.16 -16.53
CA LEU A 173 -5.54 5.80 -16.99
C LEU A 173 -6.76 4.90 -16.94
N THR A 174 -7.11 4.25 -18.04
CA THR A 174 -8.17 3.23 -18.03
C THR A 174 -7.67 1.92 -17.42
N LEU A 175 -8.58 1.08 -16.94
CA LEU A 175 -8.22 -0.27 -16.46
C LEU A 175 -7.49 -1.09 -17.54
N LYS A 176 -7.90 -0.95 -18.80
CA LYS A 176 -7.23 -1.60 -19.93
C LYS A 176 -5.78 -1.15 -20.07
N GLN A 177 -5.50 0.14 -19.86
CA GLN A 177 -4.14 0.69 -19.91
C GLN A 177 -3.29 0.26 -18.71
N LEU A 178 -3.88 0.12 -17.52
CA LEU A 178 -3.22 -0.44 -16.34
C LEU A 178 -2.75 -1.89 -16.54
N VAL A 179 -3.45 -2.66 -17.38
CA VAL A 179 -3.14 -4.07 -17.62
C VAL A 179 -2.32 -4.29 -18.90
N HIS A 180 -2.65 -3.60 -19.98
CA HIS A 180 -2.09 -3.84 -21.31
C HIS A 180 -1.14 -2.74 -21.79
N GLY A 181 -0.96 -1.68 -21.01
CA GLY A 181 -0.16 -0.52 -21.38
C GLY A 181 -0.92 0.45 -22.29
N GLN A 182 -0.39 1.67 -22.40
CA GLN A 182 -0.91 2.68 -23.34
C GLN A 182 -0.29 2.56 -24.73
N LYS A 183 0.93 2.01 -24.82
CA LYS A 183 1.69 1.92 -26.06
C LYS A 183 1.98 0.45 -26.42
N PRO A 184 1.88 0.05 -27.70
CA PRO A 184 2.25 -1.29 -28.14
C PRO A 184 3.68 -1.66 -27.70
N GLY A 185 3.86 -2.86 -27.16
CA GLY A 185 5.16 -3.35 -26.68
C GLY A 185 5.65 -2.73 -25.36
N ARG A 186 4.88 -1.85 -24.72
CA ARG A 186 5.19 -1.22 -23.43
C ARG A 186 4.19 -1.62 -22.35
N GLN A 187 4.01 -2.94 -22.19
CA GLN A 187 3.11 -3.48 -21.17
C GLN A 187 3.66 -3.23 -19.76
N PRO A 188 2.82 -2.87 -18.79
CA PRO A 188 3.23 -2.78 -17.40
C PRO A 188 3.41 -4.17 -16.80
N ARG A 189 4.26 -4.24 -15.78
CA ARG A 189 4.37 -5.40 -14.88
C ARG A 189 3.50 -5.14 -13.66
N LEU A 190 2.60 -6.06 -13.31
CA LEU A 190 1.78 -5.93 -12.10
C LEU A 190 2.45 -6.67 -10.93
N LEU A 191 2.31 -6.15 -9.72
CA LEU A 191 2.65 -6.90 -8.52
C LEU A 191 1.48 -7.84 -8.17
N ASP A 192 1.75 -9.13 -7.97
CA ASP A 192 0.72 -10.11 -7.63
C ASP A 192 0.09 -9.80 -6.27
N LEU A 193 -1.24 -9.80 -6.21
CA LEU A 193 -2.03 -9.54 -5.01
C LEU A 193 -1.75 -10.55 -3.89
N LYS A 194 -1.28 -11.76 -4.22
CA LYS A 194 -0.83 -12.75 -3.24
C LYS A 194 0.42 -12.32 -2.47
N VAL A 195 1.15 -11.33 -2.98
CA VAL A 195 2.41 -10.85 -2.40
C VAL A 195 2.15 -10.03 -1.13
N ALA A 196 1.20 -9.09 -1.19
CA ALA A 196 0.86 -8.21 -0.07
C ALA A 196 -0.41 -7.41 -0.33
N LEU A 197 -1.03 -6.96 0.76
CA LEU A 197 -2.22 -6.11 0.74
C LEU A 197 -1.87 -4.63 0.80
N GLN A 198 -0.77 -4.29 1.46
CA GLN A 198 -0.23 -2.94 1.45
C GLN A 198 1.16 -2.96 0.85
N LEU A 199 1.41 -2.06 -0.10
CA LEU A 199 2.65 -1.90 -0.82
C LEU A 199 3.10 -0.45 -0.72
N ARG A 200 4.36 -0.28 -0.29
CA ARG A 200 4.99 1.02 -0.25
C ARG A 200 6.46 0.97 -0.64
N PRO A 201 6.84 1.58 -1.78
CA PRO A 201 8.23 1.77 -2.14
C PRO A 201 8.97 2.68 -1.15
N PHE A 202 10.26 2.41 -0.95
CA PHE A 202 11.17 3.24 -0.17
C PHE A 202 12.60 3.13 -0.69
N VAL A 203 13.43 4.11 -0.35
CA VAL A 203 14.85 4.15 -0.78
C VAL A 203 15.76 3.96 0.43
N TYR A 204 16.67 2.99 0.36
CA TYR A 204 17.72 2.75 1.35
C TYR A 204 19.08 2.66 0.66
N LYS A 205 20.03 3.52 1.07
CA LYS A 205 21.40 3.59 0.49
C LYS A 205 21.39 3.66 -1.05
N GLY A 206 20.48 4.44 -1.61
CA GLY A 206 20.35 4.64 -3.06
C GLY A 206 19.66 3.49 -3.82
N LYS A 207 19.16 2.46 -3.13
CA LYS A 207 18.41 1.36 -3.73
C LYS A 207 16.94 1.40 -3.33
N THR A 208 16.06 1.08 -4.27
CA THR A 208 14.62 1.00 -4.07
C THR A 208 14.20 -0.41 -3.63
N TYR A 209 13.32 -0.47 -2.64
CA TYR A 209 12.69 -1.68 -2.11
C TYR A 209 11.19 -1.43 -1.91
N LEU A 210 10.42 -2.50 -1.71
CA LEU A 210 9.01 -2.42 -1.32
C LEU A 210 8.83 -2.90 0.12
N SER A 211 8.17 -2.11 0.95
CA SER A 211 7.53 -2.58 2.17
C SER A 211 6.19 -3.21 1.80
N ALA A 212 5.93 -4.41 2.30
CA ALA A 212 4.85 -5.26 1.86
C ALA A 212 4.12 -5.88 3.08
N TYR A 213 2.96 -5.34 3.44
CA TYR A 213 2.14 -5.90 4.51
C TYR A 213 1.41 -7.15 4.02
N GLN A 214 1.54 -8.24 4.77
CA GLN A 214 0.87 -9.49 4.49
C GLN A 214 0.37 -10.11 5.80
N PHE A 215 -0.82 -10.71 5.75
CA PHE A 215 -1.28 -11.63 6.80
C PHE A 215 -1.44 -13.03 6.21
N VAL A 216 -1.13 -14.05 6.99
CA VAL A 216 -1.29 -15.46 6.56
C VAL A 216 -2.69 -15.94 6.95
N LEU A 217 -3.49 -16.27 5.94
CA LEU A 217 -4.74 -17.01 6.10
C LEU A 217 -4.45 -18.48 6.42
N ASP A 218 -5.22 -19.07 7.32
CA ASP A 218 -5.16 -20.52 7.56
C ASP A 218 -5.92 -21.24 6.44
N ASP A 219 -5.28 -22.15 5.70
CA ASP A 219 -5.91 -22.89 4.59
C ASP A 219 -7.20 -23.61 4.99
N LYS A 220 -7.37 -23.94 6.29
CA LYS A 220 -8.60 -24.56 6.81
C LYS A 220 -9.81 -23.64 6.79
N SER A 221 -9.63 -22.33 6.62
CA SER A 221 -10.72 -21.35 6.53
C SER A 221 -11.13 -21.00 5.10
N LEU A 222 -10.74 -21.78 4.08
CA LEU A 222 -11.13 -21.59 2.67
C LEU A 222 -12.18 -22.61 2.17
N SER A 223 -12.87 -23.30 3.08
CA SER A 223 -13.99 -24.19 2.70
C SER A 223 -15.18 -23.38 2.19
N PRO A 224 -15.54 -23.45 0.88
CA PRO A 224 -16.48 -22.53 0.21
C PRO A 224 -17.93 -22.56 0.72
N LYS A 225 -18.22 -23.26 1.82
CA LYS A 225 -19.54 -23.45 2.42
C LYS A 225 -19.77 -22.69 3.73
N LYS A 226 -18.84 -21.86 4.19
CA LYS A 226 -19.04 -21.04 5.40
C LYS A 226 -18.63 -19.61 5.13
N ASN A 227 -19.48 -18.64 5.48
CA ASN A 227 -19.16 -17.21 5.50
C ASN A 227 -17.80 -17.01 6.20
N HIS A 228 -16.76 -16.77 5.40
CA HIS A 228 -15.39 -16.73 5.89
C HIS A 228 -15.16 -15.41 6.59
N ARG A 229 -15.29 -15.42 7.91
CA ARG A 229 -14.73 -14.36 8.75
C ARG A 229 -13.22 -14.41 8.57
N TYR A 230 -12.63 -13.38 7.95
CA TYR A 230 -11.19 -13.16 7.93
C TYR A 230 -10.73 -13.00 9.37
N GLN A 231 -10.33 -14.10 10.02
CA GLN A 231 -9.82 -14.04 11.37
C GLN A 231 -8.40 -13.50 11.29
N LEU A 232 -8.22 -12.21 11.59
CA LEU A 232 -6.88 -11.70 11.88
C LEU A 232 -6.27 -12.53 13.01
N TYR A 233 -5.11 -13.09 12.73
CA TYR A 233 -4.24 -13.80 13.65
C TYR A 233 -3.08 -12.83 13.96
N PRO A 234 -3.09 -12.16 15.12
CA PRO A 234 -2.07 -11.17 15.48
C PRO A 234 -0.65 -11.73 15.48
N ASP A 235 -0.52 -13.06 15.52
CA ASP A 235 0.72 -13.81 15.48
C ASP A 235 1.15 -14.19 14.05
N ARG A 236 0.40 -13.81 13.00
CA ARG A 236 0.65 -14.17 11.59
C ARG A 236 0.61 -12.96 10.64
N GLU A 237 0.92 -11.78 11.15
CA GLU A 237 1.05 -10.54 10.38
C GLU A 237 2.53 -10.19 10.16
N TYR A 238 2.87 -9.75 8.95
CA TYR A 238 4.24 -9.48 8.52
C TYR A 238 4.34 -8.17 7.74
N MET A 239 5.41 -7.43 8.00
CA MET A 239 5.96 -6.43 7.09
C MET A 239 7.16 -7.05 6.37
N ASN A 240 6.92 -7.55 5.17
CA ASN A 240 7.99 -8.05 4.33
C ASN A 240 8.72 -6.88 3.65
N ILE A 241 10.01 -7.06 3.39
CA ILE A 241 10.78 -6.16 2.52
C ILE A 241 11.11 -6.92 1.25
N LEU A 242 10.66 -6.40 0.12
CA LEU A 242 10.84 -7.02 -1.18
C LEU A 242 11.84 -6.25 -2.02
N ARG A 243 12.65 -6.98 -2.79
CA ARG A 243 13.39 -6.46 -3.93
C ARG A 243 12.62 -6.79 -5.19
N VAL A 244 12.47 -5.82 -6.08
CA VAL A 244 11.93 -6.02 -7.44
C VAL A 244 13.09 -6.24 -8.40
N PHE A 245 12.92 -7.12 -9.39
CA PHE A 245 13.90 -7.35 -10.45
C PHE A 245 13.33 -6.99 -11.81
N ALA A 246 14.24 -6.75 -12.76
CA ALA A 246 13.92 -6.56 -14.16
C ALA A 246 13.08 -7.69 -14.76
N GLY A 247 12.22 -7.31 -15.70
CA GLY A 247 11.24 -8.19 -16.33
C GLY A 247 10.17 -8.72 -15.38
N GLY A 248 9.38 -9.66 -15.88
CA GLY A 248 8.34 -10.34 -15.15
C GLY A 248 8.11 -11.75 -15.66
N LYS A 249 7.11 -12.42 -15.08
CA LYS A 249 6.69 -13.76 -15.46
C LYS A 249 5.20 -13.73 -15.78
N ARG A 250 4.83 -14.33 -16.90
CA ARG A 250 3.43 -14.67 -17.16
C ARG A 250 3.16 -16.03 -16.52
N LEU A 251 2.24 -16.07 -15.56
CA LEU A 251 1.77 -17.33 -15.02
C LEU A 251 0.94 -18.05 -16.09
N GLU A 252 0.95 -19.38 -16.06
CA GLU A 252 0.22 -20.19 -17.04
C GLU A 252 -1.27 -19.79 -17.05
N GLY A 253 -1.81 -19.50 -18.24
CA GLY A 253 -3.19 -19.03 -18.42
C GLY A 253 -3.44 -17.55 -18.10
N GLN A 254 -2.42 -16.78 -17.69
CA GLN A 254 -2.56 -15.33 -17.44
C GLN A 254 -2.04 -14.49 -18.61
N ILE A 255 -2.81 -13.45 -18.95
CA ILE A 255 -2.43 -12.44 -19.97
C ILE A 255 -1.49 -11.39 -19.36
N ILE A 256 -1.48 -11.28 -18.04
CA ILE A 256 -0.79 -10.26 -17.26
C ILE A 256 0.63 -10.73 -16.94
N GLU A 257 1.60 -9.83 -17.12
CA GLU A 257 2.97 -10.05 -16.67
C GLU A 257 3.11 -9.63 -15.21
N THR A 258 3.50 -10.56 -14.35
CA THR A 258 3.75 -10.31 -12.93
C THR A 258 5.21 -9.93 -12.70
N ALA A 259 5.47 -8.85 -11.97
CA ALA A 259 6.82 -8.42 -11.61
C ALA A 259 7.55 -9.48 -10.79
N ASN A 260 8.84 -9.70 -11.09
CA ASN A 260 9.68 -10.60 -10.32
C ASN A 260 10.06 -9.96 -8.98
N THR A 261 9.82 -10.66 -7.88
CA THR A 261 10.21 -10.19 -6.54
C THR A 261 10.95 -11.25 -5.73
N GLU A 262 11.75 -10.77 -4.79
CA GLU A 262 12.37 -11.57 -3.73
C GLU A 262 12.08 -10.96 -2.37
N ASN A 263 11.62 -11.79 -1.42
CA ASN A 263 11.60 -11.40 -0.01
C ASN A 263 13.03 -11.37 0.55
N VAL A 264 13.46 -10.18 0.97
CA VAL A 264 14.77 -9.87 1.55
C VAL A 264 14.72 -9.90 3.08
N CYS A 265 13.61 -9.45 3.66
CA CYS A 265 13.40 -9.41 5.10
C CYS A 265 11.98 -9.85 5.44
N ARG A 266 11.85 -10.78 6.39
CA ARG A 266 10.57 -11.10 7.02
C ARG A 266 10.55 -10.49 8.42
N ILE A 267 9.71 -9.49 8.63
CA ILE A 267 9.58 -8.81 9.92
C ILE A 267 8.17 -9.04 10.44
N ARG A 268 8.07 -9.78 11.55
CA ARG A 268 6.80 -10.10 12.18
C ARG A 268 6.27 -8.90 12.94
N MET A 269 4.98 -8.64 12.75
CA MET A 269 4.21 -7.69 13.54
C MET A 269 3.65 -8.43 14.75
N ILE A 270 3.97 -7.95 15.95
CA ILE A 270 3.54 -8.52 17.22
C ILE A 270 2.60 -7.50 17.86
N MET A 271 1.31 -7.81 17.89
CA MET A 271 0.33 -6.98 18.58
C MET A 271 0.62 -6.99 20.09
N LEU A 272 0.71 -5.81 20.70
CA LEU A 272 0.79 -5.67 22.14
C LEU A 272 -0.63 -5.66 22.67
N ASN A 273 -1.01 -6.67 23.45
CA ASN A 273 -2.33 -6.69 24.08
C ASN A 273 -2.51 -5.39 24.89
N ASN A 274 -3.61 -4.67 24.66
CA ASN A 274 -4.14 -3.77 25.67
C ASN A 274 -4.56 -4.64 26.85
N ASN A 275 -3.66 -4.88 27.79
CA ASN A 275 -4.04 -5.19 29.16
C ASN A 275 -4.69 -3.92 29.72
N THR A 276 -5.91 -3.60 29.27
CA THR A 276 -6.85 -2.87 30.11
C THR A 276 -7.06 -3.76 31.32
N VAL A 277 -6.37 -3.35 32.38
CA VAL A 277 -6.61 -3.71 33.77
C VAL A 277 -8.11 -3.88 33.95
N SER A 278 -8.57 -5.12 34.11
CA SER A 278 -9.85 -5.41 34.75
C SER A 278 -9.69 -5.00 36.22
N GLY A 279 -9.74 -3.69 36.46
CA GLY A 279 -10.09 -3.13 37.75
C GLY A 279 -11.59 -3.34 37.90
N GLY A 280 -11.96 -4.54 38.37
CA GLY A 280 -13.27 -4.82 38.91
C GLY A 280 -13.07 -5.08 40.38
N ASP A 281 -13.56 -4.13 41.18
CA ASP A 281 -13.66 -4.17 42.64
C ASP A 281 -14.30 -5.48 43.17
#